data_AF-A0A8S4BJS0-F1
#
_entry.id   AF-A0A8S4BJS0-F1
#
_cell.length_a   1.000
_cell.length_b   1.000
_cell.length_c   1.000
_cell.angle_alpha   90.00
_cell.angle_beta   90.00
_cell.angle_gamma   90.00
#
_symmetry.space_group_name_H-M   'P 1'
#
loop_
_entity.id
_entity.type
_entity.pdbx_description
1 polymer ?
#
loop_
_entity_poly.entity_id
_entity_poly.type
_entity_poly.pdbx_seq_one_letter_code
_entity_poly.pdbx_strand_id
1 'polypeptide(L)'
;MRRAIWEKTKVMVETHNREAAMGKHTFIMGLNHFADMTNEEFNLRGGLRPIERPENTPSLFPRVPMSRLPRAIDYRKKKMVTRVKNQVPAGEP
;
A
#
# COMPACT_ATOMS: atom_id res chain seq x y z
N MET A 1 -15.88 15.20 -15.65
CA MET A 1 -15.85 14.64 -14.28
C MET A 1 -14.46 14.09 -13.93
N ARG A 2 -13.95 13.04 -14.62
CA ARG A 2 -12.61 12.43 -14.36
C ARG A 2 -11.43 13.41 -14.35
N ARG A 3 -11.33 14.28 -15.36
CA ARG A 3 -10.25 15.28 -15.46
C ARG A 3 -10.15 16.18 -14.23
N ALA A 4 -11.27 16.62 -13.66
CA ALA A 4 -11.28 17.48 -12.48
C ALA A 4 -10.75 16.74 -11.24
N ILE A 5 -11.05 15.44 -11.11
CA ILE A 5 -10.49 14.58 -10.05
C ILE A 5 -8.97 14.47 -10.23
N TRP A 6 -8.53 14.19 -11.45
CA TRP A 6 -7.11 14.11 -11.77
C TRP A 6 -6.35 15.41 -11.49
N GLU A 7 -6.92 16.56 -11.86
CA GLU A 7 -6.34 17.89 -11.58
C GLU A 7 -6.21 18.13 -10.08
N LYS A 8 -7.22 17.76 -9.29
CA LYS A 8 -7.16 17.84 -7.83
C LYS A 8 -6.07 16.92 -7.25
N THR A 9 -5.95 15.70 -7.76
CA THR A 9 -4.88 14.77 -7.34
C THR A 9 -3.50 15.31 -7.69
N LYS A 10 -3.34 15.93 -8.87
CA LYS A 10 -2.08 16.57 -9.27
C LYS A 10 -1.64 17.66 -8.29
N VAL A 11 -2.55 18.57 -7.93
CA VAL A 11 -2.26 19.63 -6.95
C VAL A 11 -1.89 19.05 -5.59
N MET A 12 -2.57 17.98 -5.15
CA MET A 12 -2.26 17.28 -3.91
C MET A 12 -0.83 16.72 -3.93
N VAL A 13 -0.46 16.02 -5.02
CA VAL A 13 0.89 15.43 -5.18
C VAL A 13 1.96 16.51 -5.18
N GLU A 14 1.76 17.61 -5.92
CA GLU A 14 2.71 18.73 -5.97
C GLU A 14 2.90 19.39 -4.60
N THR A 15 1.80 19.63 -3.89
CA THR A 15 1.82 20.23 -2.54
C THR A 15 2.56 19.32 -1.56
N HIS A 16 2.21 18.03 -1.51
CA HIS A 16 2.88 17.04 -0.65
C HIS A 16 4.38 16.96 -0.93
N ASN A 17 4.77 16.91 -2.21
CA ASN A 17 6.18 16.79 -2.59
C ASN A 17 6.98 18.05 -2.27
N ARG A 18 6.37 19.24 -2.37
CA ARG A 18 6.99 20.49 -1.90
C ARG A 18 7.23 20.45 -0.39
N GLU A 19 6.26 19.96 0.38
CA GLU A 19 6.40 19.77 1.82
C GLU A 19 7.43 18.71 2.20
N ALA A 20 7.51 17.61 1.44
CA ALA A 20 8.53 16.58 1.59
C ALA A 20 9.94 17.14 1.36
N ALA A 21 10.11 18.00 0.34
CA ALA A 21 11.37 18.70 0.10
C ALA A 21 11.76 19.66 1.24
N MET A 22 10.78 20.13 2.03
CA MET A 22 11.00 20.90 3.26
C MET A 22 11.19 20.02 4.51
N GLY A 23 11.26 18.69 4.35
CA GLY A 23 11.46 17.75 5.46
C GLY A 23 10.20 17.48 6.31
N LYS A 24 9.01 17.94 5.87
CA LYS A 24 7.75 17.71 6.62
C LYS A 24 7.20 16.30 6.43
N HIS A 25 7.63 15.59 5.39
CA HIS A 25 7.21 14.23 5.07
C HIS A 25 8.43 13.35 4.80
N THR A 26 8.33 12.06 5.15
CA THR A 26 9.39 11.06 4.94
C THR A 26 9.23 10.28 3.63
N PHE A 27 8.22 10.62 2.83
CA PHE A 27 7.91 9.99 1.55
C PHE A 27 7.43 11.00 0.52
N ILE A 28 7.52 10.61 -0.76
CA ILE A 28 7.01 11.38 -1.90
C ILE A 28 5.80 10.67 -2.52
N MET A 29 4.96 11.46 -3.19
CA MET A 29 3.82 10.97 -3.96
C MET A 29 4.10 11.08 -5.46
N GLY A 30 3.35 10.32 -6.25
CA GLY A 30 3.40 10.37 -7.71
C GLY A 30 2.03 10.05 -8.30
N LEU A 31 1.74 10.63 -9.46
CA LEU A 31 0.55 10.29 -10.21
C LEU A 31 0.65 8.85 -10.72
N ASN A 32 -0.44 8.11 -10.63
CA ASN A 32 -0.55 6.73 -11.07
C ASN A 32 -1.96 6.48 -11.66
N HIS A 33 -2.27 5.22 -11.96
CA HIS A 33 -3.54 4.81 -12.56
C HIS A 33 -4.77 5.00 -11.65
N PHE A 34 -4.60 5.46 -10.40
CA PHE A 34 -5.69 5.84 -9.50
C PHE A 34 -5.97 7.35 -9.49
N ALA A 35 -5.23 8.15 -10.27
CA ALA A 35 -5.24 9.59 -10.12
C ALA A 35 -6.58 10.27 -10.44
N ASP A 36 -7.44 9.62 -11.23
CA ASP A 36 -8.77 10.10 -11.61
C ASP A 36 -9.92 9.32 -10.94
N MET A 37 -9.63 8.52 -9.91
CA MET A 37 -10.62 7.76 -9.15
C MET A 37 -11.19 8.53 -7.96
N THR A 38 -12.46 8.32 -7.68
CA THR A 38 -13.08 8.77 -6.43
C THR A 38 -12.68 7.84 -5.28
N ASN A 39 -12.85 8.30 -4.03
CA ASN A 39 -12.63 7.45 -2.85
C ASN A 39 -13.52 6.20 -2.86
N GLU A 40 -14.76 6.31 -3.33
CA GLU A 40 -15.69 5.18 -3.43
C GLU A 40 -15.16 4.12 -4.40
N GLU A 41 -14.70 4.53 -5.59
CA GLU A 41 -14.12 3.63 -6.59
C GLU A 41 -12.83 2.98 -6.11
N PHE A 42 -12.00 3.71 -5.37
CA PHE A 42 -10.80 3.18 -4.77
C PHE A 42 -11.10 2.14 -3.68
N ASN A 43 -12.08 2.43 -2.82
CA ASN A 43 -12.45 1.55 -1.70
C ASN A 43 -13.01 0.20 -2.17
N LEU A 44 -13.71 0.17 -3.31
CA LEU A 44 -14.22 -1.07 -3.90
C LEU A 44 -13.13 -2.05 -4.32
N ARG A 45 -11.88 -1.61 -4.46
CA ARG A 45 -10.72 -2.45 -4.82
C ARG A 45 -10.08 -3.16 -3.62
N GLY A 46 -10.52 -2.85 -2.40
CA GLY A 46 -10.07 -3.52 -1.17
C GLY A 46 -10.76 -4.89 -1.01
N GLY A 47 -9.98 -5.94 -0.70
CA GLY A 47 -10.50 -7.31 -0.52
C GLY A 47 -10.48 -7.83 0.92
N LEU A 48 -9.97 -7.05 1.88
CA LEU A 48 -9.85 -7.51 3.26
C LEU A 48 -11.21 -7.49 3.95
N ARG A 49 -11.67 -8.66 4.39
CA ARG A 49 -12.83 -8.80 5.27
C ARG A 49 -12.32 -9.18 6.66
N PRO A 50 -12.49 -8.33 7.68
CA PRO A 50 -12.17 -8.71 9.05
C PRO A 50 -12.92 -9.98 9.44
N ILE A 51 -12.21 -10.92 10.05
CA ILE A 51 -12.81 -12.10 10.66
C ILE A 51 -12.67 -11.92 12.16
N GLU A 52 -13.76 -12.13 12.89
CA GLU A 52 -13.70 -12.15 14.35
C GLU A 52 -12.82 -13.32 14.80
N ARG A 53 -11.74 -13.00 15.51
CA ARG A 53 -10.83 -13.99 16.06
C ARG A 53 -11.16 -14.17 17.54
N PRO A 54 -11.48 -15.39 18.01
CA PRO A 54 -11.72 -15.64 19.43
C PRO A 54 -10.51 -15.20 20.26
N GLU A 55 -10.76 -14.56 21.42
CA GLU A 55 -9.73 -13.99 22.30
C GLU A 55 -8.66 -15.00 22.72
N ASN A 56 -9.01 -16.29 22.79
CA ASN A 56 -8.14 -17.38 23.22
C ASN A 56 -7.47 -18.15 22.07
N THR A 57 -7.37 -17.57 20.87
CA THR A 57 -6.72 -18.25 19.74
C THR A 57 -5.20 -18.31 19.95
N PRO A 58 -4.60 -19.51 20.11
CA PRO A 58 -3.18 -19.63 20.34
C PRO A 58 -2.38 -19.11 19.12
N SER A 59 -1.19 -18.59 19.39
CA SER A 59 -0.23 -18.30 18.33
C SER A 59 0.25 -19.62 17.73
N LEU A 60 0.15 -19.75 16.40
CA LEU A 60 0.74 -20.88 15.67
C LEU A 60 2.25 -20.72 15.48
N PHE A 61 2.81 -19.56 15.80
CA PHE A 61 4.22 -19.25 15.59
C PHE A 61 5.00 -19.29 16.91
N PRO A 62 6.19 -19.93 16.93
CA PRO A 62 7.05 -19.94 18.10
C PRO A 62 7.64 -18.55 18.36
N ARG A 63 7.86 -18.21 19.64
CA ARG A 63 8.51 -16.97 20.04
C ARG A 63 10.01 -17.07 19.77
N VAL A 64 10.56 -16.12 19.00
CA VAL A 64 12.00 -16.04 18.69
C VAL A 64 12.59 -14.80 19.37
N PRO A 65 13.74 -14.91 20.07
CA PRO A 65 14.42 -13.74 20.63
C PRO A 65 14.87 -12.75 19.54
N MET A 66 14.69 -11.46 19.80
CA MET A 66 15.14 -10.39 18.88
C MET A 66 16.65 -10.47 18.58
N SER A 67 17.47 -10.93 19.53
CA SER A 67 18.92 -11.10 19.35
C SER A 67 19.30 -12.10 18.26
N ARG A 68 18.38 -13.00 17.88
CA ARG A 68 18.59 -13.98 16.80
C ARG A 68 18.11 -13.48 15.44
N LEU A 69 17.45 -12.31 15.39
CA LEU A 69 16.93 -11.75 14.15
C LEU A 69 17.97 -10.83 13.50
N PRO A 70 18.14 -10.90 12.18
CA PRO A 70 19.00 -9.97 11.46
C PRO A 70 18.41 -8.55 11.48
N ARG A 71 19.26 -7.53 11.35
CA ARG A 71 18.85 -6.12 11.32
C ARG A 71 17.91 -5.77 10.17
N ALA A 72 18.02 -6.47 9.04
CA ALA A 72 17.16 -6.29 7.86
C ALA A 72 17.09 -7.58 7.04
N ILE A 73 15.94 -7.85 6.43
CA ILE A 73 15.73 -8.96 5.49
C ILE A 73 15.08 -8.43 4.22
N ASP A 74 15.61 -8.83 3.07
CA ASP A 74 14.97 -8.64 1.77
C ASP A 74 14.80 -10.01 1.09
N TYR A 75 13.57 -10.53 1.10
CA TYR A 75 13.24 -11.84 0.52
C TYR A 75 13.34 -11.87 -1.01
N ARG A 76 13.34 -10.72 -1.68
CA ARG A 76 13.55 -10.64 -3.14
C ARG A 76 14.95 -11.10 -3.52
N LYS A 77 15.96 -10.71 -2.72
CA LYS A 77 17.35 -11.16 -2.88
C LYS A 77 17.54 -12.65 -2.65
N LYS A 78 16.64 -13.27 -1.88
CA LYS A 78 16.61 -14.72 -1.64
C LYS A 78 15.82 -15.50 -2.69
N LYS A 79 15.32 -14.83 -3.74
CA LYS A 79 14.47 -15.42 -4.80
C LYS A 79 13.18 -16.07 -4.25
N MET A 80 12.67 -15.57 -3.12
CA MET A 80 11.43 -16.04 -2.49
C MET A 80 10.20 -15.21 -2.86
N VAL A 81 10.37 -14.17 -3.69
CA VAL A 81 9.31 -13.25 -4.10
C VAL A 81 9.13 -13.34 -5.61
N THR A 82 7.90 -13.55 -6.07
CA THR A 82 7.56 -13.57 -7.50
C THR A 82 7.42 -12.15 -8.06
N ARG A 83 7.22 -12.03 -9.37
CA ARG A 83 7.00 -10.73 -10.01
C ARG A 83 5.74 -10.05 -9.46
N VAL A 84 5.77 -8.72 -9.45
CA VAL A 84 4.61 -7.89 -9.07
C VAL A 84 3.43 -8.18 -10.01
N LYS A 85 2.24 -8.32 -9.44
CA LYS A 85 0.96 -8.53 -10.15
C LYS A 85 0.03 -7.34 -9.93
N ASN A 86 -1.02 -7.22 -10.76
CA ASN A 86 -2.08 -6.24 -10.59
C ASN A 86 -3.39 -6.96 -10.21
N GLN A 87 -4.01 -6.55 -9.11
CA GLN A 87 -5.24 -7.13 -8.58
C GLN A 87 -6.51 -6.61 -9.28
N VAL A 88 -6.41 -6.24 -10.57
CA VAL A 88 -7.51 -5.61 -11.34
C VAL A 88 -8.87 -6.22 -10.98
N PRO A 89 -9.95 -5.43 -10.93
CA PRO A 89 -11.26 -5.95 -10.60
C PRO A 89 -11.53 -7.14 -11.50
N ALA A 90 -11.98 -8.26 -10.92
CA ALA A 90 -12.25 -9.46 -11.70
C ALA A 90 -13.26 -9.11 -12.81
N GLY A 91 -12.80 -9.06 -14.06
CA GLY A 91 -13.66 -8.77 -15.22
C GLY A 91 -13.21 -7.67 -16.19
N GLU A 92 -12.04 -7.04 -16.04
CA GLU A 92 -11.49 -6.21 -17.13
C GLU A 92 -10.17 -6.82 -17.67
N PRO A 93 -10.00 -6.84 -19.02
CA PRO A 93 -8.92 -7.55 -19.71
C PRO A 93 -7.50 -7.05 -19.39
#